data_AF-A0A9D9I8W7-F1
#
_entry.id   AF-A0A9D9I8W7-F1
#
_cell.length_a   1.000
_cell.length_b   1.000
_cell.length_c   1.000
_cell.angle_alpha   90.00
_cell.angle_beta   90.00
_cell.angle_gamma   90.00
#
_symmetry.space_group_name_H-M   'P 1'
#
loop_
_entity.id
_entity.type
_entity.pdbx_description
1 polymer ?
#
loop_
_entity_poly.entity_id
_entity_poly.type
_entity_poly.pdbx_seq_one_letter_code
_entity_poly.pdbx_strand_id
1 'polypeptide(L)' 'CVKCGSIANHSHRLSSCDQLVVLGEKDTYEPLCRHCFNEAVKNSGKGADME' A
#
# COMPACT_ATOMS: atom_id res chain seq x y z
N CYS A 1 -6.52 0.64 -10.62
CA CYS A 1 -6.76 0.55 -9.18
C CYS A 1 -7.49 -0.73 -8.94
N VAL A 2 -6.89 -1.68 -8.24
CA VAL A 2 -7.54 -2.99 -8.00
C VAL A 2 -8.72 -2.91 -7.02
N LYS A 3 -8.84 -1.83 -6.23
CA LYS A 3 -9.95 -1.66 -5.29
C LYS A 3 -11.21 -1.04 -5.89
N CYS A 4 -11.06 -0.05 -6.77
CA CYS A 4 -12.20 0.72 -7.29
C CYS A 4 -12.33 0.75 -8.81
N GLY A 5 -11.42 0.12 -9.55
CA GLY A 5 -11.46 0.05 -11.01
C GLY A 5 -10.94 1.28 -11.76
N SER A 6 -10.73 2.43 -11.11
CA SER A 6 -10.14 3.63 -11.76
C SER A 6 -8.67 3.44 -12.16
N ILE A 7 -8.12 4.33 -12.98
CA ILE A 7 -6.69 4.29 -13.38
C ILE A 7 -5.80 4.32 -12.13
N ALA A 8 -4.88 3.34 -12.01
CA ALA A 8 -3.89 3.31 -10.94
C ALA A 8 -2.60 4.00 -11.39
N ASN A 9 -2.05 4.81 -10.50
CA ASN A 9 -0.77 5.51 -10.70
C ASN A 9 0.19 5.32 -9.51
N HIS A 10 -0.21 4.57 -8.48
CA HIS A 10 0.57 4.33 -7.27
C HIS A 10 0.66 2.83 -6.97
N SER A 11 1.84 2.38 -6.53
CA SER A 11 2.04 1.02 -6.01
C SER A 11 2.02 1.08 -4.48
N HIS A 12 1.07 0.39 -3.85
CA HIS A 12 0.97 0.28 -2.40
C HIS A 12 1.61 -1.04 -1.95
N ARG A 13 2.55 -0.98 -1.01
CA ARG A 13 3.22 -2.16 -0.47
C ARG A 13 2.29 -2.85 0.53
N LEU A 14 2.08 -4.16 0.35
CA LEU A 14 1.30 -5.02 1.25
C LEU A 14 2.14 -5.57 2.41
N SER A 15 3.44 -5.74 2.16
CA SER A 15 4.39 -6.24 3.16
C SER A 15 4.71 -5.19 4.23
N SER A 16 4.82 -5.63 5.48
CA SER A 16 5.28 -4.85 6.63
C SER A 16 6.81 -4.74 6.72
N CYS A 17 7.55 -5.20 5.71
CA CYS A 17 9.00 -5.03 5.67
C CYS A 17 9.40 -3.55 5.62
N ASP A 18 10.26 -3.15 6.56
CA ASP A 18 10.81 -1.78 6.68
C ASP A 18 11.98 -1.51 5.72
N GLN A 19 12.37 -2.50 4.91
CA GLN A 19 13.47 -2.34 3.96
C GLN A 19 13.13 -1.31 2.88
N LEU A 20 14.10 -0.45 2.57
CA LEU A 20 13.99 0.57 1.53
C LEU A 20 13.63 -0.05 0.17
N VAL A 21 14.27 -1.18 -0.15
CA VAL A 21 14.07 -1.90 -1.41
C VAL A 21 13.58 -3.31 -1.11
N VAL A 22 12.43 -3.67 -1.68
CA VAL A 22 11.85 -5.01 -1.59
C VAL A 22 11.45 -5.44 -3.00
N LEU A 23 12.02 -6.54 -3.48
CA LEU A 23 11.65 -7.16 -4.75
C LEU A 23 10.41 -8.04 -4.53
N GLY A 24 9.42 -7.89 -5.39
CA GLY A 24 8.18 -8.65 -5.28
C GLY A 24 7.19 -8.30 -6.38
N GLU A 25 6.21 -9.15 -6.58
CA GLU A 25 5.16 -9.00 -7.59
C GLU A 25 3.82 -8.62 -6.94
N LYS A 26 2.71 -9.20 -7.41
CA LYS A 26 1.34 -8.85 -6.97
C LYS A 26 1.07 -9.20 -5.51
N ASP A 27 1.79 -10.17 -4.94
CA ASP A 27 1.68 -10.55 -3.53
C ASP A 27 2.34 -9.52 -2.60
N THR A 28 3.22 -8.66 -3.14
CA THR A 28 3.97 -7.66 -2.35
C THR A 28 3.48 -6.24 -2.61
N TYR A 29 2.94 -5.97 -3.79
CA TYR A 29 2.46 -4.65 -4.20
C TYR A 29 1.10 -4.72 -4.90
N GLU A 30 0.21 -3.82 -4.53
CA GLU A 30 -1.07 -3.61 -5.21
C GLU A 30 -1.13 -2.24 -5.92
N PRO A 31 -1.62 -2.14 -7.17
CA PRO A 31 -1.72 -0.88 -7.87
C PRO A 31 -3.02 -0.14 -7.50
N LEU A 32 -2.88 1.04 -6.91
CA LEU A 32 -3.97 1.89 -6.42
C LEU A 32 -4.05 3.23 -7.16
N CYS A 33 -5.25 3.80 -7.21
CA CYS A 33 -5.42 5.21 -7.55
C CYS A 33 -5.03 6.07 -6.34
N ARG A 34 -4.85 7.37 -6.56
CA ARG A 34 -4.46 8.33 -5.51
C ARG A 34 -5.37 8.29 -4.27
N HIS A 35 -6.68 8.14 -4.49
CA HIS A 35 -7.65 8.10 -3.39
C HIS A 35 -7.44 6.87 -2.50
N CYS A 36 -7.53 5.66 -3.08
CA CYS A 36 -7.37 4.42 -2.35
C CYS A 36 -5.97 4.26 -1.74
N PHE A 37 -4.93 4.79 -2.40
CA PHE A 37 -3.58 4.80 -1.84
C PHE A 37 -3.50 5.61 -0.54
N ASN A 38 -4.06 6.82 -0.53
CA ASN A 38 -4.06 7.67 0.65
C ASN A 38 -4.85 7.05 1.81
N GLU A 39 -5.96 6.37 1.51
CA GLU A 39 -6.73 5.63 2.52
C GLU A 39 -5.93 4.45 3.09
N ALA A 40 -5.27 3.69 2.22
CA ALA A 40 -4.45 2.56 2.63
C ALA A 40 -3.29 3.01 3.53
N VAL A 41 -2.54 4.05 3.14
CA VAL A 41 -1.43 4.60 3.93
C VAL A 41 -1.89 5.18 5.27
N LYS A 42 -3.05 5.84 5.32
CA LYS A 42 -3.64 6.30 6.58
C LYS A 42 -3.96 5.14 7.52
N ASN A 43 -4.38 3.99 6.99
CA ASN A 43 -4.69 2.80 7.77
C ASN A 43 -3.43 2.04 8.22
N SER A 44 -2.35 2.08 7.44
CA SER A 44 -1.07 1.43 7.76
C SER A 44 -0.27 2.13 8.87
N GLY A 45 -0.64 3.36 9.25
CA GLY A 45 0.04 4.18 10.27
C GLY A 45 -0.42 3.94 11.73
N LYS A 46 -1.38 3.05 11.99
CA LYS A 46 -1.87 2.71 13.35
C LYS A 46 -1.31 1.36 13.81
N GLY A 47 0.00 1.32 14.01
CA GLY A 47 0.71 0.15 14.54
C GLY A 47 2.02 0.48 15.26
N ALA A 48 2.25 1.75 15.62
CA ALA A 48 3.43 2.20 16.35
C ALA A 48 3.10 2.85 17.71
N ASP A 49 1.86 2.70 18.19
CA ASP A 49 1.46 2.99 19.56
C ASP A 49 0.41 1.96 20.02
N MET A 50 0.89 0.89 20.64
CA MET A 50 0.10 0.08 21.56
C MET A 50 1.08 -0.40 22.64
N GLU A 51 0.70 -0.10 23.88
CA GLU A 51 1.43 -0.30 25.15
C GLU A 51 1.87 -1.75 25.40
#